data_AF-A0A1G5Q5Z9-F1
#
_entry.id   AF-A0A1G5Q5Z9-F1
#
_cell.length_a   1.000
_cell.length_b   1.000
_cell.length_c   1.000
_cell.angle_alpha   90.00
_cell.angle_beta   90.00
_cell.angle_gamma   90.00
#
_symmetry.space_group_name_H-M   'P 1'
#
loop_
_entity.id
_entity.type
_entity.pdbx_description
1 polymer ?
#
loop_
_entity_poly.entity_id
_entity_poly.type
_entity_poly.pdbx_seq_one_letter_code
_entity_poly.pdbx_strand_id
1 'polypeptide(L)'
;MTAVIGTASGAAPEIVYDGLTGFLAPVSELAGLLSRATELDRAACRAAAEQRFSATTMVASHIALYQQLLTSQEQRRLSLAGRVPAAGPSPVVESSARDRGRVHGRERPVRNEIPGTGAMNPSASTTDHHVPDTGGLSSDDFWV
;
A
#
# COMPACT_ATOMS: atom_id res chain seq x y z
N MET A 1 -4.86 -3.55 18.52
CA MET A 1 -3.68 -2.75 18.18
C MET A 1 -2.66 -2.86 19.31
N THR A 2 -1.37 -2.94 18.97
CA THR A 2 -0.25 -3.02 19.92
C THR A 2 0.35 -1.62 20.12
N ALA A 3 0.56 -1.19 21.37
CA ALA A 3 1.26 0.06 21.67
C ALA A 3 2.76 -0.07 21.35
N VAL A 4 3.40 1.03 20.95
CA VAL A 4 4.82 1.05 20.56
C VAL A 4 5.67 1.68 21.67
N ILE A 5 6.82 1.08 21.98
CA ILE A 5 7.85 1.67 22.83
C ILE A 5 9.15 1.68 22.03
N GLY A 6 9.81 2.82 21.91
CA GLY A 6 11.01 2.93 21.08
C GLY A 6 11.82 4.18 21.35
N THR A 7 12.88 4.38 20.56
CA THR A 7 13.69 5.59 20.60
C THR A 7 13.16 6.63 19.60
N ALA A 8 13.43 7.91 19.87
CA ALA A 8 13.08 9.02 18.99
C ALA A 8 14.01 9.08 17.76
N SER A 9 13.93 8.07 16.90
CA SER A 9 14.76 7.93 15.70
C SER A 9 13.91 7.70 14.45
N GLY A 10 14.34 8.27 13.32
CA GLY A 10 13.65 8.13 12.03
C GLY A 10 12.24 8.70 12.07
N ALA A 11 11.27 7.95 11.54
CA ALA A 11 9.86 8.36 11.50
C ALA A 11 9.13 8.18 12.85
N ALA A 12 9.76 7.59 13.87
CA ALA A 12 9.10 7.31 15.14
C ALA A 12 8.48 8.56 15.79
N PRO A 13 9.16 9.73 15.86
CA PRO A 13 8.59 10.95 16.43
C PRO A 13 7.40 11.51 15.64
N GLU A 14 7.23 11.12 14.38
CA GLU A 14 6.11 11.57 13.54
C GLU A 14 4.86 10.69 13.71
N ILE A 15 5.07 9.39 13.96
CA ILE A 15 3.99 8.38 14.01
C ILE A 15 3.54 8.02 15.43
N VAL A 16 4.43 8.15 16.42
CA VAL A 16 4.14 7.80 17.81
C VAL A 16 3.78 9.07 18.58
N TYR A 17 2.61 9.05 19.21
CA TYR A 17 2.11 10.11 20.07
C TYR A 17 2.23 9.65 21.52
N ASP A 18 3.11 10.30 22.27
CA ASP A 18 3.40 9.98 23.66
C ASP A 18 2.12 9.94 24.50
N GLY A 19 1.89 8.82 25.19
CA GLY A 19 0.72 8.58 26.03
C GLY A 19 -0.57 8.31 25.27
N LEU A 20 -0.58 8.35 23.94
CA LEU A 20 -1.75 8.05 23.12
C LEU A 20 -1.58 6.80 22.23
N THR A 21 -0.44 6.64 21.56
CA THR A 21 -0.17 5.46 20.71
C THR A 21 1.10 4.70 21.15
N GLY A 22 1.87 5.27 22.06
CA GLY A 22 3.11 4.69 22.54
C GLY A 22 3.93 5.67 23.37
N PHE A 23 5.21 5.35 23.53
CA PHE A 23 6.18 6.22 24.19
C PHE A 23 7.53 6.16 23.49
N LEU A 24 8.18 7.32 23.36
CA LEU A 24 9.55 7.42 22.86
C LEU A 24 10.51 7.92 23.95
N ALA A 25 11.60 7.21 24.18
CA ALA A 25 12.62 7.59 25.16
C ALA A 25 14.02 7.06 24.80
N PRO A 26 15.10 7.53 25.46
CA PRO A 26 16.42 6.92 25.36
C PRO A 26 16.39 5.45 25.80
N VAL A 27 17.31 4.64 25.26
CA VAL A 27 17.38 3.19 25.51
C VAL A 27 17.42 2.85 27.00
N SER A 28 18.12 3.66 27.80
CA SER A 28 18.23 3.51 29.26
C SER A 28 16.90 3.59 30.01
N GLU A 29 15.88 4.21 29.42
CA GLU A 29 14.59 4.49 30.06
C GLU A 29 13.45 3.59 29.55
N LEU A 30 13.64 2.90 28.42
CA LEU A 30 12.58 2.11 27.75
C LEU A 30 11.97 1.04 28.67
N ALA A 31 12.80 0.37 29.48
CA ALA A 31 12.33 -0.66 30.41
C ALA A 31 11.31 -0.11 31.42
N GLY A 32 11.49 1.14 31.88
CA GLY A 32 10.58 1.80 32.81
C GLY A 32 9.23 2.18 32.20
N LEU A 33 9.13 2.19 30.87
CA LEU A 33 7.91 2.57 30.15
C LEU A 33 6.98 1.40 29.87
N LEU A 34 7.42 0.14 30.07
CA LEU A 34 6.60 -1.04 29.81
C LEU A 34 5.28 -1.01 30.59
N SER A 35 5.33 -0.71 31.90
CA SER A 35 4.12 -0.65 32.74
C SER A 35 3.15 0.41 32.23
N ARG A 36 3.64 1.60 31.92
CA ARG A 36 2.83 2.69 31.37
C ARG A 36 2.23 2.32 30.02
N ALA A 37 2.98 1.61 29.17
CA ALA A 37 2.50 1.17 27.87
C ALA A 37 1.35 0.16 27.96
N THR A 38 1.31 -0.64 29.02
CA THR A 38 0.19 -1.57 29.27
C THR A 38 -1.09 -0.88 29.72
N GLU A 39 -0.99 0.35 30.26
CA GLU A 39 -2.13 1.16 30.71
C GLU A 39 -2.78 1.98 29.58
N LEU A 40 -2.18 2.05 28.39
CA LEU A 40 -2.77 2.75 27.26
C LEU A 40 -4.09 2.12 26.82
N ASP A 41 -5.07 2.99 26.55
CA ASP A 41 -6.32 2.59 25.94
C ASP A 41 -6.11 2.10 24.50
N ARG A 42 -6.33 0.80 24.30
CA ARG A 42 -6.22 0.12 23.00
C ARG A 42 -7.19 0.70 21.97
N ALA A 43 -8.36 1.17 22.38
CA ALA A 43 -9.36 1.76 21.50
C ALA A 43 -8.92 3.16 21.06
N ALA A 44 -8.42 3.99 21.98
CA ALA A 44 -7.83 5.29 21.65
C ALA A 44 -6.63 5.17 20.70
N CYS A 45 -5.71 4.22 20.95
CA CYS A 45 -4.59 3.93 20.04
C CYS A 45 -5.09 3.64 18.62
N ARG A 46 -6.10 2.76 18.51
CA ARG A 46 -6.68 2.34 17.22
C ARG A 46 -7.35 3.51 16.51
N ALA A 47 -8.18 4.27 17.21
CA ALA A 47 -8.86 5.44 16.65
C ALA A 47 -7.85 6.47 16.12
N ALA A 48 -6.79 6.75 16.88
CA ALA A 48 -5.73 7.66 16.45
C ALA A 48 -5.00 7.16 15.20
N ALA A 49 -4.72 5.85 15.11
CA ALA A 49 -4.11 5.26 13.93
C ALA A 49 -5.04 5.31 12.71
N GLU A 50 -6.31 4.95 12.86
CA GLU A 50 -7.30 4.97 11.79
C GLU A 50 -7.55 6.39 11.26
N GLN A 51 -7.62 7.38 12.15
CA GLN A 51 -7.83 8.78 11.76
C GLN A 51 -6.70 9.29 10.85
N ARG A 52 -5.45 8.90 11.11
CA ARG A 52 -4.27 9.48 10.46
C ARG A 52 -3.73 8.63 9.31
N PHE A 53 -3.79 7.31 9.45
CA PHE A 53 -3.15 6.35 8.55
C PHE A 53 -4.15 5.44 7.81
N SER A 54 -5.45 5.76 7.84
CA SER A 54 -6.41 5.05 6.99
C SER A 54 -6.14 5.29 5.51
N ALA A 55 -6.50 4.30 4.69
CA ALA A 55 -6.45 4.40 3.24
C ALA A 55 -7.20 5.63 2.72
N THR A 56 -8.37 5.94 3.29
CA THR A 56 -9.16 7.12 2.94
C THR A 56 -8.38 8.41 3.15
N THR A 57 -7.81 8.63 4.34
CA THR A 57 -7.02 9.83 4.64
C THR A 57 -5.78 9.93 3.76
N MET A 58 -5.07 8.82 3.56
CA MET A 58 -3.86 8.79 2.74
C MET A 58 -4.14 9.09 1.26
N VAL A 59 -5.16 8.47 0.67
CA VAL A 59 -5.55 8.69 -0.73
C VAL A 59 -6.01 10.13 -0.94
N ALA A 60 -6.86 10.65 -0.06
CA ALA A 60 -7.31 12.04 -0.12
C ALA A 60 -6.12 13.02 -0.06
N SER A 61 -5.16 12.78 0.83
CA SER A 61 -3.95 13.59 0.97
C SER A 61 -3.07 13.54 -0.28
N HIS A 62 -2.90 12.37 -0.91
CA HIS A 62 -2.15 12.24 -2.16
C HIS A 62 -2.83 12.96 -3.32
N ILE A 63 -4.15 12.84 -3.45
CA ILE A 63 -4.92 13.55 -4.48
C ILE A 63 -4.78 15.06 -4.30
N ALA A 64 -4.92 15.56 -3.06
CA ALA A 64 -4.76 16.97 -2.76
C ALA A 64 -3.36 17.48 -3.13
N LEU A 65 -2.30 16.72 -2.82
CA LEU A 65 -0.93 17.03 -3.21
C LEU A 65 -0.79 17.13 -4.74
N TYR A 66 -1.33 16.16 -5.49
CA TYR A 66 -1.25 16.19 -6.96
C TYR A 66 -2.02 17.36 -7.56
N GLN A 67 -3.20 17.68 -7.03
CA GLN A 67 -3.95 18.87 -7.45
C GLN A 67 -3.14 20.15 -7.22
N GLN A 68 -2.52 20.31 -6.05
CA GLN A 68 -1.67 21.46 -5.75
C GLN A 68 -0.48 21.58 -6.70
N LEU A 69 0.18 20.46 -7.02
CA LEU A 69 1.30 20.45 -7.96
C LEU A 69 0.87 20.86 -9.37
N LEU A 70 -0.28 20.37 -9.85
CA LEU A 70 -0.82 20.74 -11.16
C LEU A 70 -1.20 22.22 -11.23
N THR A 71 -1.86 22.75 -10.20
CA THR A 71 -2.20 24.18 -10.13
C THR A 71 -0.93 25.05 -10.10
N SER A 72 0.08 24.64 -9.33
CA SER A 72 1.36 25.35 -9.25
C SER A 72 2.12 25.35 -10.59
N GLN A 73 2.04 24.26 -11.36
CA GLN A 73 2.63 24.19 -12.70
C GLN A 73 1.96 25.17 -13.66
N GLU A 74 0.62 25.22 -13.69
CA GLU A 74 -0.10 26.14 -14.58
C GLU A 74 0.17 27.59 -14.20
N GLN A 75 0.18 27.92 -12.91
CA GLN A 75 0.55 29.26 -12.43
C GLN A 75 1.97 29.65 -12.86
N ARG A 76 2.94 28.74 -12.73
CA ARG A 76 4.31 28.99 -13.23
C ARG A 76 4.30 29.21 -14.74
N ARG A 77 3.58 28.40 -15.52
CA ARG A 77 3.50 28.50 -16.98
C ARG A 77 2.92 29.84 -17.40
N LEU A 78 1.81 30.27 -16.78
CA LEU A 78 1.17 31.55 -17.03
C LEU A 78 2.08 32.74 -16.64
N SER A 79 2.77 32.62 -15.50
CA SER A 79 3.72 33.66 -15.05
C SER A 79 4.95 33.79 -15.97
N LEU A 80 5.38 32.70 -16.61
CA LEU A 80 6.44 32.71 -17.61
C LEU A 80 5.94 33.23 -18.95
N ALA A 81 4.73 32.85 -19.37
CA ALA A 81 4.10 33.29 -20.62
C ALA A 81 3.88 34.82 -20.65
N GLY A 82 3.58 35.43 -19.49
CA GLY A 82 3.49 36.90 -19.37
C GLY A 82 4.84 37.62 -19.42
N ARG A 83 5.97 36.89 -19.40
CA ARG A 83 7.34 37.45 -19.38
C ARG A 83 8.12 37.21 -20.67
N VAL A 84 7.57 36.41 -21.58
CA VAL A 84 8.16 36.15 -22.90
C VAL A 84 7.58 37.18 -23.89
N PRO A 85 8.37 38.10 -24.46
CA PRO A 85 7.89 38.91 -25.58
C PRO A 85 7.49 37.97 -26.72
N ALA A 86 6.36 38.25 -27.35
CA ALA A 86 5.75 37.42 -28.40
C ALA A 86 6.75 37.06 -29.51
N ALA A 87 7.46 35.95 -29.34
CA ALA A 87 8.41 35.43 -30.32
C ALA A 87 7.73 34.33 -31.12
N GLY A 88 6.90 34.75 -32.09
CA GLY A 88 6.51 33.98 -33.28
C GLY A 88 5.84 32.63 -33.08
N PRO A 89 5.29 32.02 -34.15
CA PRO A 89 4.67 30.70 -34.07
C PRO A 89 5.73 29.67 -33.65
N SER A 90 5.48 29.01 -32.51
CA SER A 90 6.29 27.86 -32.08
C SER A 90 6.23 26.77 -33.15
N PRO A 91 7.35 26.08 -33.46
CA PRO A 91 7.32 25.00 -34.42
C PRO A 91 6.42 23.89 -33.87
N VAL A 92 5.44 23.51 -34.68
CA VAL A 92 4.63 22.32 -34.47
C VAL A 92 5.60 21.15 -34.35
N VAL A 93 5.64 20.51 -33.17
CA VAL A 93 6.35 19.24 -33.00
C VAL A 93 5.50 18.19 -33.70
N GLU A 94 5.72 18.03 -34.99
CA GLU A 94 5.13 16.97 -35.78
C GLU A 94 5.75 15.65 -35.30
N SER A 95 4.91 14.82 -34.67
CA SER A 95 5.26 13.47 -34.24
C SER A 95 5.54 12.62 -35.47
N SER A 96 6.77 12.69 -35.96
CA SER A 96 7.28 11.84 -37.02
C SER A 96 7.09 10.38 -36.60
N ALA A 97 6.31 9.69 -37.43
CA ALA A 97 6.14 8.26 -37.41
C ALA A 97 7.51 7.58 -37.30
N ARG A 98 7.80 7.01 -36.13
CA ARG A 98 8.90 6.06 -36.00
C ARG A 98 8.47 4.78 -36.69
N ASP A 99 8.89 4.67 -37.95
CA ASP A 99 9.22 3.42 -38.61
C ASP A 99 10.02 2.56 -37.62
N ARG A 100 9.36 1.56 -37.03
CA ARG A 100 10.01 0.47 -36.32
C ARG A 100 9.96 -0.73 -37.22
N GLY A 101 11.03 -0.88 -38.00
CA GLY A 101 11.36 -2.11 -38.68
C GLY A 101 11.23 -3.32 -37.75
N ARG A 102 10.36 -4.24 -38.17
CA ARG A 102 10.56 -5.70 -38.19
C ARG A 102 11.42 -6.27 -37.05
N VAL A 103 10.81 -6.49 -35.89
CA VAL A 103 11.30 -7.51 -34.93
C VAL A 103 10.50 -8.80 -35.18
N HIS A 104 11.14 -9.78 -35.83
CA HIS A 104 10.66 -11.16 -35.82
C HIS A 104 10.86 -11.75 -34.42
N GLY A 105 9.80 -11.76 -33.62
CA GLY A 105 9.72 -12.50 -32.37
C GLY A 105 8.39 -13.22 -32.33
N ARG A 106 8.41 -14.54 -32.49
CA ARG A 106 7.23 -15.42 -32.41
C ARG A 106 6.49 -15.17 -31.09
N GLU A 107 5.27 -14.64 -31.17
CA GLU A 107 4.36 -14.60 -30.04
C GLU A 107 4.01 -16.04 -29.63
N ARG A 108 4.36 -16.42 -28.40
CA ARG A 108 3.78 -17.60 -27.76
C ARG A 108 2.56 -17.12 -26.98
N PRO A 109 1.36 -17.71 -27.18
CA PRO A 109 0.18 -17.33 -26.41
C PRO A 109 0.43 -17.68 -24.94
N VAL A 110 0.31 -16.69 -24.06
CA VAL A 110 0.37 -16.88 -22.61
C VAL A 110 -0.92 -17.61 -22.22
N ARG A 111 -0.81 -18.93 -22.07
CA ARG A 111 -1.86 -19.80 -21.56
C ARG A 111 -2.03 -19.45 -20.08
N ASN A 112 -3.14 -18.78 -19.74
CA ASN A 112 -3.51 -18.52 -18.36
C ASN A 112 -4.10 -19.81 -17.77
N GLU A 113 -3.22 -20.78 -17.47
CA GLU A 113 -3.60 -22.02 -16.79
C GLU A 113 -3.33 -21.85 -15.30
N ILE A 114 -4.41 -21.76 -14.52
CA ILE A 114 -4.38 -21.98 -13.08
C ILE A 114 -3.78 -23.38 -12.87
N PRO A 115 -2.68 -23.55 -12.09
CA PRO A 115 -2.11 -24.86 -11.85
C PRO A 115 -3.16 -25.76 -11.18
N GLY A 116 -3.66 -26.72 -11.95
CA GLY A 116 -4.49 -27.80 -11.46
C GLY A 116 -3.75 -28.53 -10.36
N THR A 117 -4.40 -28.61 -9.21
CA THR A 117 -4.14 -29.55 -8.13
C THR A 117 -3.78 -30.91 -8.72
N GLY A 118 -2.54 -31.35 -8.49
CA GLY A 118 -2.06 -32.65 -8.96
C GLY A 118 -2.93 -33.76 -8.41
N ALA A 119 -3.75 -34.36 -9.26
CA ALA A 119 -4.31 -35.67 -9.04
C ALA A 119 -3.16 -36.69 -9.14
N MET A 120 -2.59 -37.02 -7.98
CA MET A 120 -1.77 -38.21 -7.82
C MET A 120 -2.73 -39.41 -7.84
N ASN A 121 -2.59 -40.27 -8.83
CA ASN A 121 -3.27 -41.56 -8.85
C ASN A 121 -2.45 -42.55 -8.02
N PRO A 122 -2.97 -43.12 -6.92
CA PRO A 122 -2.45 -44.39 -6.42
C PRO A 122 -3.37 -45.53 -6.86
N SER A 123 -2.82 -46.40 -7.69
CA SER A 123 -3.36 -47.73 -7.98
C SER A 123 -3.48 -48.54 -6.67
N ALA A 124 -4.70 -49.01 -6.40
CA ALA A 124 -5.12 -50.14 -5.59
C ALA A 124 -4.17 -50.71 -4.51
N SER A 125 -4.56 -50.58 -3.24
CA SER A 125 -4.55 -51.72 -2.31
C SER A 125 -5.62 -51.55 -1.22
N THR A 126 -6.43 -52.58 -1.08
CA THR A 126 -7.45 -52.87 -0.06
C THR A 126 -7.06 -52.46 1.35
N THR A 127 -7.92 -51.73 2.07
CA THR A 127 -8.33 -52.00 3.46
C THR A 127 -9.54 -51.10 3.82
N ASP A 128 -10.61 -51.75 4.28
CA ASP A 128 -11.88 -51.19 4.71
C ASP A 128 -11.75 -50.53 6.09
N HIS A 129 -12.08 -49.24 6.22
CA HIS A 129 -12.35 -48.62 7.51
C HIS A 129 -13.36 -47.47 7.39
N HIS A 130 -14.56 -47.74 7.90
CA HIS A 130 -15.70 -46.88 8.14
C HIS A 130 -15.42 -45.74 9.15
N VAL A 131 -15.67 -44.48 8.78
CA VAL A 131 -15.72 -43.29 9.69
C VAL A 131 -16.73 -42.25 9.12
N PRO A 132 -17.52 -41.52 9.95
CA PRO A 132 -18.79 -40.92 9.54
C PRO A 132 -18.71 -39.45 9.09
N ASP A 133 -19.81 -39.00 8.45
CA ASP A 133 -20.08 -37.64 8.00
C ASP A 133 -20.11 -36.61 9.14
N THR A 134 -19.37 -35.51 8.97
CA THR A 134 -19.64 -34.24 9.65
C THR A 134 -19.43 -33.05 8.72
N GLY A 135 -20.56 -32.44 8.34
CA GLY A 135 -20.80 -30.99 8.36
C GLY A 135 -19.88 -30.10 7.53
N GLY A 136 -20.39 -29.65 6.38
CA GLY A 136 -19.78 -28.58 5.59
C GLY A 136 -19.70 -27.25 6.34
N LEU A 137 -18.55 -26.59 6.23
CA LEU A 137 -18.36 -25.20 6.60
C LEU A 137 -18.03 -24.40 5.33
N SER A 138 -18.88 -23.41 5.05
CA SER A 138 -18.79 -22.50 3.90
C SER A 138 -17.62 -21.53 4.09
N SER A 139 -17.02 -21.12 2.97
CA SER A 139 -15.76 -20.36 2.88
C SER A 139 -15.91 -18.84 3.14
N ASP A 140 -17.00 -18.38 3.74
CA ASP A 140 -17.34 -16.95 3.80
C ASP A 140 -17.00 -16.23 5.12
N ASP A 141 -16.50 -16.92 6.14
CA ASP A 141 -16.32 -16.32 7.48
C ASP A 141 -14.91 -15.75 7.75
N PHE A 142 -14.06 -15.56 6.73
CA PHE A 142 -12.64 -15.23 6.96
C PHE A 142 -12.25 -13.74 6.90
N TRP A 143 -13.22 -12.81 6.85
CA TRP A 143 -12.90 -11.37 6.95
C TRP A 143 -13.91 -10.60 7.80
N VAL A 144 -13.76 -10.66 9.12
CA VAL A 144 -14.15 -9.60 10.07
C VAL A 144 -13.07 -9.43 11.14
#